data_AF-A0A534IDX0-F1
#
_entry.id   AF-A0A534IDX0-F1
#
_cell.length_a   1.000
_cell.length_b   1.000
_cell.length_c   1.000
_cell.angle_alpha   90.00
_cell.angle_beta   90.00
_cell.angle_gamma   90.00
#
_symmetry.space_group_name_H-M   'P 1'
#
loop_
_entity.id
_entity.type
_entity.pdbx_description
1 polymer ?
#
loop_
_entity_poly.entity_id
_entity_poly.type
_entity_poly.pdbx_seq_one_letter_code
_entity_poly.pdbx_strand_id
1 'polypeptide(L)'
;MAKQAAKKTATKKARKEPAPELAPLQVHLYDVAGKIVGAVDLPSIFASDIRTDLIRRAVTAFTANRRQPYGAAPRAGMRHSVRWSGKGQGVSRTPRIRGTMIGAQAPNTVGGREAHPPVVEHIWAKKINEKERRSARNAALAAAHDVRTVAARGHRFESGVSVPVIVKDEIEEIQTVAKAIEFLSAVGVYGDVERAKGSTRPARRGPRPCEGPTRLREPSRRRGRDPRRPQRRGPRPRWRPRSAHDFQRVRPRSRAGVGRVNPHEILLHPYVTEKTLNLMSGTPAQESRDGNRIEFVVRREATKPQIKEAFEKQFEVKVARVWTFIREDGKHAIIKLRPEYSAEEIGMRIGVF
;
A
#
# COMPACT_ATOMS: atom_id res chain seq x y z
N MET A 1 31.36 3.82 -67.72
CA MET A 1 31.30 4.01 -66.24
C MET A 1 30.45 5.23 -65.93
N ALA A 2 29.23 5.05 -65.41
CA ALA A 2 28.42 6.14 -64.88
C ALA A 2 27.54 5.59 -63.76
N LYS A 3 27.97 5.75 -62.50
CA LYS A 3 27.18 5.35 -61.33
C LYS A 3 26.13 6.43 -61.06
N GLN A 4 24.85 6.08 -61.22
CA GLN A 4 23.74 6.90 -60.76
C GLN A 4 23.77 6.99 -59.23
N ALA A 5 23.96 8.20 -58.71
CA ALA A 5 23.85 8.51 -57.29
C ALA A 5 22.37 8.59 -56.90
N ALA A 6 21.88 7.54 -56.24
CA ALA A 6 20.57 7.53 -55.61
C ALA A 6 20.51 8.60 -54.49
N LYS A 7 19.75 9.66 -54.73
CA LYS A 7 19.37 10.64 -53.70
C LYS A 7 18.65 9.91 -52.58
N LYS A 8 19.31 9.74 -51.43
CA LYS A 8 18.66 9.39 -50.16
C LYS A 8 17.71 10.53 -49.79
N THR A 9 16.42 10.35 -50.05
CA THR A 9 15.35 11.15 -49.48
C THR A 9 15.35 10.93 -47.97
N ALA A 10 15.95 11.86 -47.24
CA ALA A 10 15.82 11.93 -45.80
C ALA A 10 14.34 12.12 -45.45
N THR A 11 13.73 11.11 -44.84
CA THR A 11 12.39 11.17 -44.26
C THR A 11 12.37 12.31 -43.25
N LYS A 12 11.75 13.43 -43.62
CA LYS A 12 11.45 14.54 -42.71
C LYS A 12 10.69 13.98 -41.52
N LYS A 13 11.34 13.91 -40.35
CA LYS A 13 10.72 13.57 -39.07
C LYS A 13 9.59 14.58 -38.85
N ALA A 14 8.34 14.11 -38.84
CA ALA A 14 7.16 14.95 -38.68
C ALA A 14 7.33 15.84 -37.44
N ARG A 15 7.29 17.16 -37.64
CA ARG A 15 7.21 18.13 -36.54
C ARG A 15 5.88 17.86 -35.82
N LYS A 16 5.97 17.45 -34.56
CA LYS A 16 4.82 17.33 -33.65
C LYS A 16 4.10 18.68 -33.63
N GLU A 17 2.81 18.70 -33.89
CA GLU A 17 1.99 19.92 -33.86
C GLU A 17 2.14 20.62 -32.50
N PRO A 18 2.16 21.97 -32.47
CA PRO A 18 2.23 22.70 -31.22
C PRO A 18 0.98 22.40 -30.37
N ALA A 19 1.20 22.04 -29.11
CA ALA A 19 0.11 21.74 -28.18
C ALA A 19 -0.78 22.99 -27.99
N PRO A 20 -2.12 22.83 -27.89
CA PRO A 20 -3.02 23.96 -27.70
C PRO A 20 -2.75 24.66 -26.36
N GLU A 21 -2.87 25.99 -26.34
CA GLU A 21 -2.69 26.78 -25.12
C GLU A 21 -3.81 26.47 -24.10
N LEU A 22 -3.44 26.18 -22.86
CA LEU A 22 -4.34 25.80 -21.78
C LEU A 22 -4.50 26.93 -20.76
N ALA A 23 -5.70 27.03 -20.17
CA ALA A 23 -5.94 27.82 -18.97
C ALA A 23 -5.14 27.25 -17.78
N PRO A 24 -4.84 28.05 -16.73
CA PRO A 24 -3.92 27.66 -15.65
C PRO A 24 -4.35 26.46 -14.79
N LEU A 25 -5.59 25.98 -14.91
CA LEU A 25 -6.08 24.77 -14.23
C LEU A 25 -6.64 23.74 -15.22
N GLN A 26 -6.39 23.91 -16.51
CA GLN A 26 -6.82 22.95 -17.52
C GLN A 26 -5.67 22.06 -17.96
N VAL A 27 -6.01 20.83 -18.29
CA VAL A 27 -5.07 19.79 -18.69
C VAL A 27 -5.62 19.07 -19.91
N HIS A 28 -4.74 18.63 -20.80
CA HIS A 28 -5.13 17.84 -21.96
C HIS A 28 -5.65 16.46 -21.56
N LEU A 29 -6.73 16.03 -22.23
CA LEU A 29 -7.24 14.67 -22.21
C LEU A 29 -6.65 13.90 -23.39
N TYR A 30 -5.87 12.85 -23.08
CA TYR A 30 -5.27 12.00 -24.09
C TYR A 30 -6.11 10.75 -24.39
N ASP A 31 -6.09 10.35 -25.66
CA ASP A 31 -6.67 9.10 -26.14
C ASP A 31 -5.65 7.94 -26.12
N VAL A 32 -6.09 6.69 -26.36
CA VAL A 32 -5.23 5.49 -26.49
C VAL A 32 -4.20 5.64 -27.62
N ALA A 33 -4.48 6.44 -28.64
CA ALA A 33 -3.54 6.77 -29.70
C ALA A 33 -2.53 7.87 -29.32
N GLY A 34 -2.65 8.48 -28.13
CA GLY A 34 -1.82 9.59 -27.67
C GLY A 34 -2.20 10.95 -28.28
N LYS A 35 -3.34 11.05 -28.96
CA LYS A 35 -3.89 12.30 -29.48
C LYS A 35 -4.65 13.06 -28.39
N ILE A 36 -4.68 14.38 -28.49
CA ILE A 36 -5.43 15.27 -27.60
C ILE A 36 -6.88 15.29 -28.07
N VAL A 37 -7.81 14.84 -27.23
CA VAL A 37 -9.25 14.83 -27.53
C VAL A 37 -9.95 16.10 -27.04
N GLY A 38 -9.50 16.62 -25.90
CA GLY A 38 -10.09 17.79 -25.28
C GLY A 38 -9.29 18.29 -24.08
N ALA A 39 -9.86 19.22 -23.34
CA ALA A 39 -9.32 19.74 -22.09
C ALA A 39 -10.25 19.37 -20.91
N VAL A 40 -9.66 19.13 -19.75
CA VAL A 40 -10.36 18.81 -18.50
C VAL A 40 -9.94 19.82 -17.44
N ASP A 41 -10.93 20.34 -16.70
CA ASP A 41 -10.70 21.24 -15.57
C ASP A 41 -10.22 20.46 -14.34
N LEU A 42 -9.13 20.92 -13.74
CA LEU A 42 -8.61 20.37 -12.50
C LEU A 42 -9.41 20.87 -11.28
N PRO A 43 -9.59 20.01 -10.26
CA PRO A 43 -10.16 20.44 -8.99
C PRO A 43 -9.35 21.55 -8.31
N SER A 44 -10.03 22.36 -7.48
CA SER A 44 -9.44 23.48 -6.72
C SER A 44 -8.25 23.11 -5.82
N ILE A 45 -8.05 21.82 -5.52
CA ILE A 45 -6.90 21.31 -4.74
C ILE A 45 -5.56 21.64 -5.44
N PHE A 46 -5.54 21.67 -6.78
CA PHE A 46 -4.34 21.97 -7.56
C PHE A 46 -3.95 23.45 -7.56
N ALA A 47 -4.87 24.34 -7.19
CA ALA A 47 -4.63 25.77 -7.05
C ALA A 47 -3.98 26.15 -5.70
N SER A 48 -3.75 25.18 -4.81
CA SER A 48 -3.17 25.45 -3.49
C SER A 48 -1.68 25.80 -3.55
N ASP A 49 -1.20 26.53 -2.55
CA ASP A 49 0.20 26.96 -2.49
C ASP A 49 1.19 25.80 -2.33
N ILE A 50 2.32 25.88 -3.05
CA ILE A 50 3.39 24.88 -2.97
C ILE A 50 4.24 25.12 -1.71
N ARG A 51 3.78 24.58 -0.58
CA ARG A 51 4.45 24.64 0.73
C ARG A 51 5.44 23.49 0.95
N THR A 52 6.69 23.68 0.57
CA THR A 52 7.75 22.65 0.68
C THR A 52 8.14 22.32 2.13
N ASP A 53 7.97 23.25 3.06
CA ASP A 53 8.16 23.11 4.51
C ASP A 53 7.24 22.02 5.09
N LEU A 54 5.93 22.15 4.83
CA LEU A 54 4.92 21.20 5.32
C LEU A 54 5.10 19.82 4.71
N ILE A 55 5.44 19.76 3.41
CA ILE A 55 5.72 18.50 2.72
C ILE A 55 6.93 17.79 3.35
N ARG A 56 8.04 18.52 3.59
CA ARG A 56 9.26 17.95 4.21
C ARG A 56 8.99 17.45 5.62
N ARG A 57 8.26 18.22 6.44
CA ARG A 57 7.88 17.82 7.80
C ARG A 57 7.01 16.56 7.78
N ALA A 58 6.01 16.52 6.91
CA ALA A 58 5.13 15.36 6.76
C ALA A 58 5.89 14.10 6.31
N VAL A 59 6.74 14.19 5.29
CA VAL A 59 7.54 13.07 4.80
C VAL A 59 8.51 12.55 5.87
N THR A 60 9.12 13.45 6.65
CA THR A 60 10.02 13.09 7.75
C THR A 60 9.26 12.31 8.83
N ALA A 61 8.07 12.79 9.21
CA ALA A 61 7.23 12.09 10.19
C ALA A 61 6.79 10.71 9.68
N PHE A 62 6.30 10.61 8.44
CA PHE A 62 5.91 9.32 7.86
C PHE A 62 7.07 8.33 7.73
N THR A 63 8.26 8.83 7.40
CA THR A 63 9.46 7.99 7.30
C THR A 63 9.89 7.48 8.66
N ALA A 64 9.81 8.33 9.70
CA ALA A 64 10.10 7.95 11.07
C ALA A 64 9.12 6.89 11.59
N ASN A 65 7.82 7.07 11.35
CA ASN A 65 6.77 6.15 11.81
C ASN A 65 6.79 4.78 11.11
N ARG A 66 7.48 4.67 9.97
CA ARG A 66 7.68 3.38 9.26
C ARG A 66 8.92 2.61 9.74
N ARG A 67 9.72 3.18 10.64
CA ARG A 67 10.92 2.51 11.16
C ARG A 67 10.51 1.38 12.09
N GLN A 68 11.20 0.25 11.97
CA GLN A 68 11.10 -0.82 12.96
C GLN A 68 12.02 -0.47 14.14
N PRO A 69 11.54 -0.66 15.39
CA PRO A 69 12.39 -0.49 16.56
C PRO A 69 13.53 -1.51 16.52
N TYR A 70 14.70 -1.09 16.98
CA TYR A 70 15.88 -1.93 17.09
C TYR A 70 16.59 -1.59 18.39
N GLY A 71 17.30 -2.56 18.95
CA GLY A 71 18.09 -2.36 20.14
C GLY A 71 18.99 -3.55 20.41
N ALA A 72 20.00 -3.33 21.25
CA ALA A 72 20.82 -4.42 21.76
C ALA A 72 20.04 -5.22 22.82
N ALA A 73 20.45 -6.47 23.05
CA ALA A 73 19.89 -7.24 24.17
C ALA A 73 20.28 -6.57 25.51
N PRO A 74 19.37 -6.48 26.51
CA PRO A 74 19.62 -5.74 27.75
C PRO A 74 20.89 -6.16 28.51
N ARG A 75 21.26 -7.44 28.44
CA ARG A 75 22.46 -8.01 29.07
C ARG A 75 23.63 -8.25 28.12
N ALA A 76 23.63 -7.63 26.93
CA ALA A 76 24.74 -7.76 25.99
C ALA A 76 26.05 -7.26 26.63
N GLY A 77 27.12 -8.07 26.54
CA GLY A 77 28.42 -7.76 27.14
C GLY A 77 28.47 -7.82 28.68
N MET A 78 27.38 -8.23 29.35
CA MET A 78 27.30 -8.31 30.83
C MET A 78 26.97 -9.71 31.36
N ARG A 79 27.20 -10.77 30.57
CA ARG A 79 26.85 -12.16 30.94
C ARG A 79 27.93 -12.89 31.77
N HIS A 80 28.97 -12.18 32.21
CA HIS A 80 30.08 -12.75 32.93
C HIS A 80 30.09 -12.29 34.40
N SER A 81 30.52 -13.19 35.29
CA SER A 81 30.83 -12.84 36.66
C SER A 81 32.18 -12.13 36.71
N VAL A 82 32.17 -10.85 37.07
CA VAL A 82 33.38 -10.02 37.12
C VAL A 82 33.88 -9.80 38.54
N ARG A 83 35.18 -9.47 38.66
CA ARG A 83 35.83 -8.93 39.85
C ARG A 83 36.63 -7.69 39.48
N TRP A 84 36.84 -6.82 40.44
CA TRP A 84 37.73 -5.66 40.27
C TRP A 84 39.13 -6.03 40.75
N SER A 85 40.17 -5.59 40.04
CA SER A 85 41.57 -5.88 40.41
C SER A 85 42.02 -5.18 41.69
N GLY A 86 41.36 -4.09 42.11
CA GLY A 86 41.78 -3.32 43.29
C GLY A 86 43.01 -2.44 43.04
N LYS A 87 43.62 -1.93 44.11
CA LYS A 87 44.81 -1.05 44.08
C LYS A 87 46.07 -1.89 44.33
N GLY A 88 47.24 -1.38 43.91
CA GLY A 88 48.55 -1.97 44.24
C GLY A 88 48.92 -3.24 43.46
N GLN A 89 48.17 -3.58 42.39
CA GLN A 89 48.37 -4.81 41.60
C GLN A 89 49.10 -4.56 40.27
N GLY A 90 49.60 -3.34 40.01
CA GLY A 90 50.28 -3.00 38.74
C GLY A 90 49.39 -3.06 37.49
N VAL A 91 48.06 -3.16 37.64
CA VAL A 91 47.10 -3.28 36.54
C VAL A 91 45.98 -2.25 36.62
N SER A 92 45.35 -1.96 35.47
CA SER A 92 44.18 -1.09 35.42
C SER A 92 43.03 -1.62 36.26
N ARG A 93 42.25 -0.70 36.85
CA ARG A 93 41.07 -1.00 37.66
C ARG A 93 39.83 -1.28 36.80
N THR A 94 40.00 -2.08 35.76
CA THR A 94 38.89 -2.50 34.90
C THR A 94 38.25 -3.76 35.49
N PRO A 95 36.92 -3.94 35.42
CA PRO A 95 36.30 -5.23 35.76
C PRO A 95 36.88 -6.35 34.89
N ARG A 96 37.25 -7.48 35.53
CA ARG A 96 37.83 -8.65 34.88
C ARG A 96 37.01 -9.90 35.18
N ILE A 97 36.97 -10.85 34.26
CA ILE A 97 36.27 -12.13 34.49
C ILE A 97 36.95 -12.88 35.65
N ARG A 98 36.16 -13.44 36.58
CA ARG A 98 36.71 -14.23 37.68
C ARG A 98 37.58 -15.39 37.15
N GLY A 99 38.73 -15.61 37.79
CA GLY A 99 39.70 -16.63 37.38
C GLY A 99 40.63 -16.24 36.23
N THR A 100 40.42 -15.09 35.58
CA THR A 100 41.29 -14.63 34.48
C THR A 100 41.75 -13.19 34.69
N MET A 101 42.66 -12.73 33.82
CA MET A 101 43.08 -11.33 33.72
C MET A 101 42.40 -10.58 32.56
N ILE A 102 41.37 -11.15 31.94
CA ILE A 102 40.68 -10.55 30.79
C ILE A 102 39.67 -9.51 31.28
N GLY A 103 39.78 -8.28 30.78
CA GLY A 103 38.82 -7.21 31.04
C GLY A 103 37.47 -7.49 30.37
N ALA A 104 36.36 -7.26 31.07
CA ALA A 104 35.01 -7.52 30.58
C ALA A 104 34.01 -6.50 31.12
N GLN A 105 32.79 -6.50 30.61
CA GLN A 105 31.65 -5.66 31.05
C GLN A 105 31.77 -4.15 30.79
N ALA A 106 32.97 -3.57 30.79
CA ALA A 106 33.18 -2.15 30.55
C ALA A 106 33.18 -1.81 29.04
N PRO A 107 32.74 -0.60 28.63
CA PRO A 107 32.61 -0.24 27.22
C PRO A 107 33.92 -0.14 26.46
N ASN A 108 35.02 0.10 27.16
CA ASN A 108 36.36 0.11 26.59
C ASN A 108 37.00 -1.29 26.49
N THR A 109 36.31 -2.35 26.92
CA THR A 109 36.83 -3.73 26.87
C THR A 109 36.27 -4.49 25.68
N VAL A 110 37.08 -5.36 25.09
CA VAL A 110 36.65 -6.25 24.00
C VAL A 110 35.59 -7.23 24.55
N GLY A 111 34.41 -7.23 23.93
CA GLY A 111 33.27 -8.04 24.40
C GLY A 111 32.51 -7.47 25.60
N GLY A 112 32.84 -6.25 26.04
CA GLY A 112 32.08 -5.51 27.06
C GLY A 112 30.78 -4.89 26.52
N ARG A 113 30.01 -4.23 27.40
CA ARG A 113 28.76 -3.56 27.00
C ARG A 113 29.04 -2.29 26.22
N GLU A 114 28.21 -1.93 25.25
CA GLU A 114 28.29 -0.60 24.65
C GLU A 114 27.82 0.49 25.64
N ALA A 115 28.41 1.69 25.58
CA ALA A 115 27.93 2.83 26.36
C ALA A 115 26.70 3.43 25.68
N HIS A 116 25.57 3.50 26.39
CA HIS A 116 24.28 3.95 25.86
C HIS A 116 23.83 3.19 24.60
N PRO A 117 23.67 1.85 24.71
CA PRO A 117 23.24 1.05 23.57
C PRO A 117 21.85 1.48 23.09
N PRO A 118 21.51 1.26 21.80
CA PRO A 118 20.16 1.51 21.32
C PRO A 118 19.18 0.62 22.07
N VAL A 119 18.09 1.23 22.57
CA VAL A 119 17.01 0.53 23.26
C VAL A 119 15.77 0.48 22.39
N VAL A 120 15.04 -0.64 22.49
CA VAL A 120 13.79 -0.87 21.75
C VAL A 120 12.72 0.16 22.16
N GLU A 121 12.77 0.65 23.40
CA GLU A 121 11.84 1.61 23.99
C GLU A 121 11.95 3.03 23.40
N HIS A 122 13.00 3.32 22.62
CA HIS A 122 13.17 4.65 22.05
C HIS A 122 12.02 5.00 21.10
N ILE A 123 11.31 6.10 21.39
CA ILE A 123 10.15 6.54 20.61
C ILE A 123 10.61 7.26 19.34
N TRP A 124 10.67 6.52 18.24
CA TRP A 124 10.98 7.07 16.91
C TRP A 124 9.79 7.79 16.27
N ALA A 125 8.58 7.56 16.77
CA ALA A 125 7.36 8.06 16.17
C ALA A 125 7.28 9.59 16.31
N LYS A 126 6.95 10.27 15.20
CA LYS A 126 6.69 11.70 15.18
C LYS A 126 5.20 11.95 14.94
N LYS A 127 4.58 12.70 15.85
CA LYS A 127 3.20 13.16 15.72
C LYS A 127 3.11 14.24 14.65
N ILE A 128 2.02 14.21 13.87
CA ILE A 128 1.65 15.25 12.92
C ILE A 128 0.19 15.61 13.10
N ASN A 129 -0.12 16.91 13.06
CA ASN A 129 -1.49 17.37 13.17
C ASN A 129 -2.29 17.01 11.91
N GLU A 130 -3.60 16.79 12.06
CA GLU A 130 -4.40 16.37 10.92
C GLU A 130 -4.54 17.49 9.87
N LYS A 131 -4.73 18.73 10.31
CA LYS A 131 -4.80 19.91 9.43
C LYS A 131 -3.51 20.10 8.63
N GLU A 132 -2.37 19.97 9.33
CA GLU A 132 -1.04 20.02 8.71
C GLU A 132 -0.86 18.91 7.66
N ARG A 133 -1.29 17.68 7.99
CA ARG A 133 -1.26 16.54 7.07
C ARG A 133 -2.12 16.79 5.81
N ARG A 134 -3.30 17.39 5.96
CA ARG A 134 -4.18 17.73 4.83
C ARG A 134 -3.54 18.81 3.95
N SER A 135 -3.03 19.88 4.56
CA SER A 135 -2.35 20.96 3.84
C SER A 135 -1.10 20.47 3.09
N ALA A 136 -0.26 19.64 3.72
CA ALA A 136 0.91 19.04 3.08
C ALA A 136 0.54 18.16 1.87
N ARG A 137 -0.62 17.48 1.91
CA ARG A 137 -1.11 16.68 0.78
C ARG A 137 -1.54 17.56 -0.38
N ASN A 138 -2.28 18.62 -0.11
CA ASN A 138 -2.75 19.56 -1.13
C ASN A 138 -1.57 20.27 -1.80
N ALA A 139 -0.63 20.78 -1.01
CA ALA A 139 0.61 21.38 -1.50
C ALA A 139 1.42 20.42 -2.39
N ALA A 140 1.45 19.11 -2.04
CA ALA A 140 2.13 18.10 -2.85
C ALA A 140 1.41 17.80 -4.17
N LEU A 141 0.07 17.91 -4.21
CA LEU A 141 -0.71 17.76 -5.43
C LEU A 141 -0.56 18.98 -6.35
N ALA A 142 -0.58 20.20 -5.79
CA ALA A 142 -0.28 21.43 -6.52
C ALA A 142 1.12 21.38 -7.16
N ALA A 143 2.13 20.89 -6.42
CA ALA A 143 3.48 20.69 -6.94
C ALA A 143 3.57 19.65 -8.08
N ALA A 144 2.58 18.79 -8.25
CA ALA A 144 2.52 17.83 -9.35
C ALA A 144 1.97 18.46 -10.65
N HIS A 145 1.23 19.56 -10.57
CA HIS A 145 0.74 20.32 -11.71
C HIS A 145 1.83 21.22 -12.31
N ASP A 146 2.72 21.79 -11.47
CA ASP A 146 3.80 22.64 -11.96
C ASP A 146 4.91 21.87 -12.71
N VAL A 147 5.00 22.12 -14.02
CA VAL A 147 6.00 21.52 -14.92
C VAL A 147 7.43 21.80 -14.45
N ARG A 148 7.69 23.00 -13.90
CA ARG A 148 9.05 23.40 -13.45
C ARG A 148 9.52 22.54 -12.29
N THR A 149 8.68 22.39 -11.27
CA THR A 149 8.98 21.55 -10.10
C THR A 149 9.19 20.08 -10.48
N VAL A 150 8.39 19.58 -11.42
CA VAL A 150 8.47 18.19 -11.90
C VAL A 150 9.75 17.94 -12.72
N ALA A 151 10.13 18.88 -13.58
CA ALA A 151 11.38 18.85 -14.33
C ALA A 151 12.59 18.97 -13.39
N ALA A 152 12.56 19.87 -12.40
CA ALA A 152 13.63 20.05 -11.40
C ALA A 152 13.87 18.79 -10.55
N ARG A 153 12.82 17.99 -10.29
CA ARG A 153 12.96 16.67 -9.65
C ARG A 153 13.68 15.63 -10.54
N GLY A 154 13.78 15.91 -11.84
CA GLY A 154 14.53 15.15 -12.83
C GLY A 154 13.67 14.25 -13.73
N HIS A 155 12.35 14.43 -13.75
CA HIS A 155 11.48 13.73 -14.72
C HIS A 155 11.77 14.25 -16.14
N ARG A 156 11.74 13.34 -17.12
CA ARG A 156 12.00 13.66 -18.54
C ARG A 156 10.70 13.54 -19.33
N PHE A 157 10.04 14.66 -19.54
CA PHE A 157 8.85 14.76 -20.39
C PHE A 157 9.20 15.56 -21.65
N GLU A 158 8.54 15.23 -22.75
CA GLU A 158 8.60 16.07 -23.96
C GLU A 158 7.93 17.43 -23.70
N SER A 159 8.44 18.48 -24.34
CA SER A 159 8.14 19.89 -24.06
C SER A 159 6.73 20.38 -24.45
N GLY A 160 5.76 19.48 -24.60
CA GLY A 160 4.36 19.79 -24.93
C GLY A 160 3.34 18.94 -24.17
N VAL A 161 3.76 18.26 -23.10
CA VAL A 161 2.89 17.41 -22.28
C VAL A 161 2.39 18.18 -21.07
N SER A 162 1.07 18.28 -20.91
CA SER A 162 0.45 18.84 -19.71
C SER A 162 0.57 17.84 -18.55
N VAL A 163 0.91 18.34 -17.36
CA VAL A 163 1.00 17.55 -16.13
C VAL A 163 -0.10 18.03 -15.18
N PRO A 164 -0.85 17.17 -14.47
CA PRO A 164 -0.87 15.70 -14.50
C PRO A 164 -1.32 15.12 -15.86
N VAL A 165 -0.81 13.95 -16.26
CA VAL A 165 -1.26 13.30 -17.50
C VAL A 165 -2.60 12.61 -17.27
N ILE A 166 -3.66 13.08 -17.92
CA ILE A 166 -5.02 12.53 -17.84
C ILE A 166 -5.32 11.78 -19.15
N VAL A 167 -5.85 10.56 -19.01
CA VAL A 167 -6.13 9.66 -20.13
C VAL A 167 -7.56 9.15 -19.97
N LYS A 168 -8.26 8.90 -21.08
CA LYS A 168 -9.56 8.23 -21.07
C LYS A 168 -9.48 6.82 -20.50
N ASP A 169 -10.61 6.35 -19.95
CA ASP A 169 -10.74 5.04 -19.31
C ASP A 169 -10.50 3.86 -20.27
N GLU A 170 -10.63 4.08 -21.58
CA GLU A 170 -10.33 3.09 -22.65
C GLU A 170 -8.90 2.49 -22.54
N ILE A 171 -7.98 3.14 -21.82
CA ILE A 171 -6.66 2.60 -21.51
C ILE A 171 -6.69 1.28 -20.71
N GLU A 172 -7.77 1.00 -19.98
CA GLU A 172 -7.90 -0.22 -19.16
C GLU A 172 -7.99 -1.50 -20.02
N GLU A 173 -8.37 -1.38 -21.29
CA GLU A 173 -8.50 -2.52 -22.22
C GLU A 173 -7.15 -3.01 -22.77
N ILE A 174 -6.05 -2.28 -22.53
CA ILE A 174 -4.73 -2.65 -23.03
C ILE A 174 -4.17 -3.87 -22.28
N GLN A 175 -4.20 -5.03 -22.92
CA GLN A 175 -3.67 -6.27 -22.34
C GLN A 175 -2.17 -6.50 -22.61
N THR A 176 -1.64 -5.96 -23.70
CA THR A 176 -0.26 -6.26 -24.14
C THR A 176 0.71 -5.12 -23.83
N VAL A 177 1.90 -5.49 -23.37
CA VAL A 177 2.97 -4.54 -23.01
C VAL A 177 3.46 -3.76 -24.23
N ALA A 178 3.46 -4.37 -25.42
CA ALA A 178 3.86 -3.70 -26.65
C ALA A 178 2.98 -2.47 -26.94
N LYS A 179 1.65 -2.64 -26.89
CA LYS A 179 0.68 -1.55 -27.06
C LYS A 179 0.85 -0.45 -25.99
N ALA A 180 1.16 -0.85 -24.75
CA ALA A 180 1.43 0.13 -23.69
C ALA A 180 2.72 0.95 -23.93
N ILE A 181 3.75 0.36 -24.54
CA ILE A 181 4.98 1.07 -24.91
C ILE A 181 4.70 2.05 -26.05
N GLU A 182 3.93 1.64 -27.05
CA GLU A 182 3.50 2.49 -28.17
C GLU A 182 2.71 3.70 -27.66
N PHE A 183 1.73 3.47 -26.78
CA PHE A 183 0.95 4.53 -26.14
C PHE A 183 1.84 5.53 -25.36
N LEU A 184 2.72 5.04 -24.49
CA LEU A 184 3.59 5.92 -23.69
C LEU A 184 4.58 6.72 -24.55
N SER A 185 4.95 6.18 -25.72
CA SER A 185 5.78 6.86 -26.70
C SER A 185 4.98 7.93 -27.45
N ALA A 186 3.73 7.64 -27.81
CA ALA A 186 2.84 8.61 -28.45
C ALA A 186 2.56 9.83 -27.56
N VAL A 187 2.30 9.60 -26.27
CA VAL A 187 2.09 10.68 -25.29
C VAL A 187 3.41 11.45 -25.00
N GLY A 188 4.58 10.82 -25.18
CA GLY A 188 5.88 11.45 -24.93
C GLY A 188 6.38 11.32 -23.48
N VAL A 189 5.91 10.29 -22.76
CA VAL A 189 6.29 10.01 -21.35
C VAL A 189 7.32 8.87 -21.26
N TYR A 190 7.51 8.11 -22.35
CA TYR A 190 8.36 6.93 -22.37
C TYR A 190 9.81 7.20 -21.92
N GLY A 191 10.37 8.38 -22.20
CA GLY A 191 11.71 8.77 -21.77
C GLY A 191 11.92 8.73 -20.24
N ASP A 192 10.86 8.93 -19.44
CA ASP A 192 10.95 8.80 -17.98
C ASP A 192 11.03 7.32 -17.53
N VAL A 193 10.40 6.43 -18.29
CA VAL A 193 10.42 4.97 -18.05
C VAL A 193 11.81 4.41 -18.37
N GLU A 194 12.40 4.83 -19.48
CA GLU A 194 13.77 4.46 -19.84
C GLU A 194 14.78 4.97 -18.81
N ARG A 195 14.63 6.22 -18.35
CA ARG A 195 15.42 6.77 -17.24
C ARG A 195 15.29 5.91 -15.99
N ALA A 196 14.07 5.49 -15.62
CA ALA A 196 13.84 4.65 -14.46
C ALA A 196 14.53 3.28 -14.59
N LYS A 197 14.48 2.66 -15.78
CA LYS A 197 15.16 1.39 -16.09
C LYS A 197 16.69 1.51 -16.04
N GLY A 198 17.25 2.53 -16.70
CA GLY A 198 18.69 2.80 -16.73
C GLY A 198 19.25 3.22 -15.37
N SER A 199 18.41 3.75 -14.47
CA SER A 199 18.78 4.15 -13.11
C SER A 199 18.90 3.01 -12.11
N THR A 200 19.08 1.76 -12.56
CA THR A 200 19.50 0.68 -11.67
C THR A 200 20.84 1.09 -11.06
N ARG A 201 20.78 1.74 -9.90
CA ARG A 201 21.96 2.25 -9.22
C ARG A 201 22.91 1.08 -9.03
N PRO A 202 24.22 1.25 -9.26
CA PRO A 202 25.19 0.26 -8.83
C PRO A 202 24.92 -0.08 -7.36
N ALA A 203 25.22 -1.32 -6.96
CA ALA A 203 25.11 -1.77 -5.58
C ALA A 203 25.57 -0.63 -4.66
N ARG A 204 24.70 -0.20 -3.74
CA ARG A 204 24.96 0.96 -2.88
C ARG A 204 26.38 0.81 -2.33
N ARG A 205 27.24 1.83 -2.45
CA ARG A 205 28.52 1.86 -1.72
C ARG A 205 28.18 1.62 -0.26
N GLY A 206 28.41 0.39 0.19
CA GLY A 206 28.25 0.01 1.59
C GLY A 206 29.35 0.66 2.41
N PRO A 207 29.18 0.73 3.74
CA PRO A 207 30.29 1.03 4.62
C PRO A 207 31.29 -0.13 4.53
N ARG A 208 32.50 0.16 4.01
CA ARG A 208 33.71 -0.69 3.94
C ARG A 208 33.59 -2.08 3.27
N PRO A 209 34.69 -2.60 2.66
CA PRO A 209 34.68 -3.87 1.90
C PRO A 209 34.40 -5.13 2.73
N CYS A 210 34.51 -5.05 4.05
CA CYS A 210 34.44 -6.19 4.97
C CYS A 210 33.01 -6.52 5.45
N GLU A 211 32.03 -5.65 5.19
CA GLU A 211 30.63 -5.93 5.46
C GLU A 211 29.88 -6.02 4.11
N GLY A 212 29.68 -7.25 3.62
CA GLY A 212 28.82 -7.48 2.46
C GLY A 212 27.41 -6.91 2.67
N PRO A 213 26.54 -6.83 1.64
CA PRO A 213 25.19 -6.29 1.79
C PRO A 213 24.33 -7.21 2.68
N THR A 214 24.43 -7.03 4.00
CA THR A 214 23.89 -7.94 5.03
C THR A 214 22.40 -7.75 5.28
N ARG A 215 21.78 -6.74 4.66
CA ARG A 215 20.34 -6.51 4.74
C ARG A 215 19.79 -6.61 3.32
N LEU A 216 18.79 -7.50 3.12
CA LEU A 216 17.98 -7.60 1.90
C LEU A 216 17.29 -6.26 1.61
N ARG A 217 18.03 -5.32 1.02
CA ARG A 217 17.49 -4.16 0.34
C ARG A 217 17.99 -4.24 -1.08
N GLU A 218 17.14 -4.79 -1.94
CA GLU A 218 17.33 -4.70 -3.37
C GLU A 218 17.62 -3.24 -3.79
N PRO A 219 18.35 -3.04 -4.91
CA PRO A 219 18.63 -1.71 -5.43
C PRO A 219 17.34 -0.89 -5.57
N SER A 220 17.26 0.22 -4.84
CA SER A 220 16.12 1.13 -4.94
C SER A 220 16.17 1.87 -6.27
N ARG A 221 15.22 1.59 -7.16
CA ARG A 221 14.97 2.35 -8.40
C ARG A 221 14.60 3.81 -8.07
N ARG A 222 14.93 4.76 -8.96
CA ARG A 222 14.39 6.13 -8.85
C ARG A 222 12.85 6.08 -9.00
N ARG A 223 12.14 7.02 -8.37
CA ARG A 223 10.67 7.08 -8.44
C ARG A 223 10.23 7.54 -9.84
N GLY A 224 9.66 6.63 -10.63
CA GLY A 224 8.89 6.88 -11.85
C GLY A 224 7.54 6.16 -11.77
N ARG A 225 6.61 6.43 -12.70
CA ARG A 225 5.33 5.69 -12.81
C ARG A 225 5.66 4.24 -13.16
N ASP A 226 5.06 3.29 -12.44
CA ASP A 226 5.42 1.87 -12.47
C ASP A 226 4.46 1.08 -13.39
N PRO A 227 4.82 0.79 -14.65
CA PRO A 227 4.24 -0.31 -15.40
C PRO A 227 5.03 -1.60 -15.11
N ARG A 228 4.28 -2.64 -14.73
CA ARG A 228 4.75 -3.94 -14.24
C ARG A 228 5.88 -4.55 -15.11
N ARG A 229 6.89 -5.13 -14.44
CA ARG A 229 8.09 -5.81 -14.99
C ARG A 229 7.76 -6.92 -16.02
N PRO A 230 8.56 -7.08 -17.10
CA PRO A 230 8.78 -8.37 -17.75
C PRO A 230 10.03 -9.09 -17.22
N GLN A 231 9.94 -10.41 -17.12
CA GLN A 231 10.97 -11.33 -16.60
C GLN A 231 12.05 -11.59 -17.66
N ARG A 232 13.34 -11.50 -17.30
CA ARG A 232 14.44 -12.13 -18.05
C ARG A 232 15.04 -13.30 -17.27
N ARG A 233 15.36 -14.33 -18.04
CA ARG A 233 15.60 -15.73 -17.67
C ARG A 233 17.00 -15.95 -17.08
N GLY A 234 17.06 -16.68 -15.96
CA GLY A 234 18.22 -17.45 -15.47
C GLY A 234 17.81 -18.94 -15.32
N PRO A 235 18.74 -19.86 -15.02
CA PRO A 235 18.52 -21.30 -15.17
C PRO A 235 17.43 -21.83 -14.23
N ARG A 236 16.57 -22.71 -14.74
CA ARG A 236 15.35 -23.19 -14.07
C ARG A 236 15.65 -24.30 -13.04
N PRO A 237 15.16 -24.20 -11.79
CA PRO A 237 14.83 -25.37 -10.99
C PRO A 237 13.51 -25.98 -11.50
N ARG A 238 13.40 -27.31 -11.38
CA ARG A 238 12.32 -28.19 -11.85
C ARG A 238 10.92 -27.65 -11.51
N TRP A 239 10.02 -27.65 -12.50
CA TRP A 239 8.66 -27.11 -12.43
C TRP A 239 7.72 -27.97 -11.56
N ARG A 240 7.05 -27.34 -10.60
CA ARG A 240 5.70 -27.75 -10.14
C ARG A 240 4.68 -26.83 -10.79
N PRO A 241 3.48 -27.30 -11.19
CA PRO A 241 2.48 -26.47 -11.84
C PRO A 241 1.97 -25.38 -10.89
N ARG A 242 1.84 -24.17 -11.41
CA ARG A 242 1.33 -22.99 -10.69
C ARG A 242 -0.18 -23.12 -10.51
N SER A 243 -0.63 -23.16 -9.26
CA SER A 243 -2.04 -22.98 -8.90
C SER A 243 -2.44 -21.49 -8.97
N ALA A 244 -3.73 -21.27 -9.19
CA ALA A 244 -4.40 -20.03 -9.58
C ALA A 244 -4.42 -18.89 -8.53
N HIS A 245 -3.30 -18.60 -7.87
CA HIS A 245 -3.24 -17.62 -6.78
C HIS A 245 -2.65 -16.24 -7.12
N ASP A 246 -2.19 -16.00 -8.35
CA ASP A 246 -1.46 -14.75 -8.69
C ASP A 246 -2.31 -13.62 -9.32
N PHE A 247 -3.63 -13.80 -9.43
CA PHE A 247 -4.55 -12.81 -10.02
C PHE A 247 -5.28 -11.89 -9.01
N GLN A 248 -4.72 -11.65 -7.82
CA GLN A 248 -5.32 -10.75 -6.83
C GLN A 248 -4.33 -9.69 -6.32
N ARG A 249 -4.02 -8.70 -7.16
CA ARG A 249 -3.45 -7.40 -6.73
C ARG A 249 -4.15 -6.22 -7.40
N VAL A 250 -5.47 -6.20 -7.29
CA VAL A 250 -6.20 -4.98 -6.90
C VAL A 250 -6.44 -5.14 -5.41
N ARG A 251 -6.12 -4.15 -4.58
CA ARG A 251 -6.37 -4.25 -3.14
C ARG A 251 -7.84 -3.95 -2.85
N PRO A 252 -8.73 -4.93 -2.56
CA PRO A 252 -9.81 -4.65 -1.65
C PRO A 252 -9.18 -4.33 -0.29
N ARG A 253 -9.77 -3.38 0.46
CA ARG A 253 -9.42 -3.14 1.86
C ARG A 253 -9.36 -4.48 2.60
N SER A 254 -8.21 -4.77 3.21
CA SER A 254 -8.00 -5.77 4.26
C SER A 254 -8.97 -6.96 4.28
N ARG A 255 -8.70 -8.02 3.49
CA ARG A 255 -9.04 -9.38 3.90
C ARG A 255 -7.98 -9.83 4.90
N ALA A 256 -8.12 -9.39 6.15
CA ALA A 256 -7.37 -9.97 7.25
C ALA A 256 -7.88 -11.42 7.45
N GLY A 257 -6.97 -12.38 7.41
CA GLY A 257 -7.13 -13.75 7.91
C GLY A 257 -8.31 -14.56 7.36
N VAL A 258 -8.08 -15.39 6.35
CA VAL A 258 -8.87 -16.63 6.22
C VAL A 258 -8.25 -17.65 7.19
N GLY A 259 -8.39 -17.36 8.49
CA GLY A 259 -8.39 -18.42 9.49
C GLY A 259 -9.68 -19.22 9.32
N ARG A 260 -9.71 -20.47 9.77
CA ARG A 260 -10.95 -21.26 9.82
C ARG A 260 -12.01 -20.44 10.56
N VAL A 261 -12.98 -19.92 9.82
CA VAL A 261 -14.02 -19.07 10.38
C VAL A 261 -15.04 -19.99 11.03
N ASN A 262 -15.05 -20.04 12.36
CA ASN A 262 -16.11 -20.72 13.09
C ASN A 262 -17.37 -19.83 13.01
N PRO A 263 -18.52 -20.33 12.50
CA PRO A 263 -19.72 -19.52 12.35
C PRO A 263 -20.20 -18.87 13.65
N HIS A 264 -20.04 -19.59 14.77
CA HIS A 264 -20.37 -19.15 16.13
C HIS A 264 -19.55 -17.95 16.65
N GLU A 265 -18.39 -17.65 16.08
CA GLU A 265 -17.58 -16.49 16.48
C GLU A 265 -18.05 -15.19 15.79
N ILE A 266 -18.78 -15.34 14.68
CA ILE A 266 -19.28 -14.21 13.87
C ILE A 266 -20.72 -13.87 14.26
N LEU A 267 -21.58 -14.89 14.34
CA LEU A 267 -22.98 -14.77 14.75
C LEU A 267 -23.06 -15.07 16.24
N LEU A 268 -23.34 -14.05 17.06
CA LEU A 268 -23.33 -14.21 18.52
C LEU A 268 -24.67 -14.74 19.03
N HIS A 269 -25.74 -14.00 18.79
CA HIS A 269 -27.10 -14.39 19.17
C HIS A 269 -28.14 -13.63 18.33
N PRO A 270 -29.37 -14.16 18.18
CA PRO A 270 -30.46 -13.41 17.54
C PRO A 270 -30.78 -12.14 18.34
N TYR A 271 -31.27 -11.11 17.65
CA TYR A 271 -31.81 -9.92 18.30
C TYR A 271 -33.33 -9.98 18.24
N VAL A 272 -33.98 -9.94 19.41
CA VAL A 272 -35.41 -10.16 19.55
C VAL A 272 -36.08 -8.92 20.13
N THR A 273 -36.93 -8.30 19.31
CA THR A 273 -37.81 -7.17 19.62
C THR A 273 -39.09 -7.32 18.78
N GLU A 274 -40.17 -6.65 19.13
CA GLU A 274 -41.41 -6.67 18.31
C GLU A 274 -41.14 -6.30 16.85
N LYS A 275 -40.26 -5.32 16.63
CA LYS A 275 -39.85 -4.89 15.29
C LYS A 275 -39.13 -6.00 14.52
N THR A 276 -38.29 -6.82 15.17
CA THR A 276 -37.59 -7.90 14.49
C THR A 276 -38.50 -9.08 14.19
N LEU A 277 -39.49 -9.35 15.04
CA LEU A 277 -40.52 -10.36 14.76
C LEU A 277 -41.36 -9.95 13.53
N ASN A 278 -41.73 -8.68 13.45
CA ASN A 278 -42.42 -8.11 12.28
C ASN A 278 -41.60 -8.20 10.97
N LEU A 279 -40.27 -8.33 11.05
CA LEU A 279 -39.42 -8.55 9.88
C LEU A 279 -39.43 -10.00 9.38
N MET A 280 -39.81 -10.96 10.24
CA MET A 280 -39.90 -12.38 9.92
C MET A 280 -41.21 -12.70 9.21
N SER A 281 -42.34 -12.38 9.85
CA SER A 281 -43.70 -12.68 9.36
C SER A 281 -44.23 -11.66 8.36
N GLY A 282 -43.73 -10.43 8.42
CA GLY A 282 -44.30 -9.30 7.70
C GLY A 282 -45.56 -8.76 8.39
N THR A 283 -45.78 -7.45 8.31
CA THR A 283 -46.99 -6.83 8.88
C THR A 283 -48.13 -6.83 7.87
N PRO A 284 -49.37 -7.21 8.25
CA PRO A 284 -50.55 -7.16 7.38
C PRO A 284 -50.82 -5.75 6.81
N ALA A 285 -50.49 -4.71 7.57
CA ALA A 285 -50.76 -3.32 7.24
C ALA A 285 -49.89 -2.73 6.11
N GLN A 286 -48.88 -3.45 5.62
CA GLN A 286 -47.83 -2.85 4.78
C GLN A 286 -47.53 -3.58 3.47
N GLU A 287 -48.35 -4.58 3.08
CA GLU A 287 -48.27 -5.40 1.84
C GLU A 287 -46.84 -5.62 1.32
N SER A 288 -45.90 -5.79 2.24
CA SER A 288 -44.49 -5.88 1.89
C SER A 288 -44.21 -7.32 1.55
N ARG A 289 -44.17 -7.62 0.24
CA ARG A 289 -43.71 -8.89 -0.37
C ARG A 289 -42.28 -9.32 0.03
N ASP A 290 -41.66 -8.59 0.96
CA ASP A 290 -40.27 -8.68 1.39
C ASP A 290 -40.13 -8.96 2.91
N GLY A 291 -41.12 -9.65 3.49
CA GLY A 291 -41.04 -10.31 4.81
C GLY A 291 -40.35 -11.66 4.65
N ASN A 292 -39.08 -11.72 5.05
CA ASN A 292 -38.24 -12.91 5.13
C ASN A 292 -36.86 -12.51 5.68
N ARG A 293 -36.86 -11.79 6.81
CA ARG A 293 -35.66 -11.15 7.36
C ARG A 293 -35.47 -11.52 8.83
N ILE A 294 -34.22 -11.84 9.19
CA ILE A 294 -33.81 -12.15 10.57
C ILE A 294 -32.72 -11.17 11.00
N GLU A 295 -32.75 -10.74 12.26
CA GLU A 295 -31.73 -9.87 12.84
C GLU A 295 -30.83 -10.62 13.84
N PHE A 296 -29.52 -10.45 13.69
CA PHE A 296 -28.50 -11.01 14.58
C PHE A 296 -27.60 -9.92 15.14
N VAL A 297 -27.19 -10.08 16.40
CA VAL A 297 -26.03 -9.39 16.93
C VAL A 297 -24.78 -10.14 16.46
N VAL A 298 -23.87 -9.41 15.82
CA VAL A 298 -22.67 -9.95 15.19
C VAL A 298 -21.42 -9.29 15.75
N ARG A 299 -20.28 -9.97 15.60
CA ARG A 299 -18.99 -9.39 15.98
C ARG A 299 -18.74 -8.06 15.26
N ARG A 300 -18.27 -7.05 16.00
CA ARG A 300 -18.08 -5.67 15.52
C ARG A 300 -17.23 -5.56 14.25
N GLU A 301 -16.21 -6.41 14.14
CA GLU A 301 -15.26 -6.44 13.03
C GLU A 301 -15.75 -7.21 11.80
N ALA A 302 -16.83 -7.99 11.91
CA ALA A 302 -17.27 -8.90 10.85
C ALA A 302 -17.74 -8.15 9.60
N THR A 303 -17.28 -8.56 8.43
CA THR A 303 -17.69 -7.98 7.14
C THR A 303 -18.96 -8.65 6.60
N LYS A 304 -19.74 -7.95 5.78
CA LYS A 304 -21.00 -8.50 5.20
C LYS A 304 -20.83 -9.85 4.49
N PRO A 305 -19.76 -10.09 3.69
CA PRO A 305 -19.53 -11.40 3.08
C PRO A 305 -19.28 -12.51 4.09
N GLN A 306 -18.58 -12.21 5.19
CA GLN A 306 -18.31 -13.19 6.24
C GLN A 306 -19.57 -13.54 7.03
N ILE A 307 -20.44 -12.56 7.30
CA ILE A 307 -21.74 -12.79 7.94
C ILE A 307 -22.61 -13.68 7.05
N LYS A 308 -22.61 -13.40 5.73
CA LYS A 308 -23.32 -14.23 4.76
C LYS A 308 -22.82 -15.68 4.79
N GLU A 309 -21.53 -15.90 4.63
CA GLU A 309 -20.94 -17.26 4.63
C GLU A 309 -21.14 -18.00 5.96
N ALA A 310 -21.03 -17.31 7.09
CA ALA A 310 -21.26 -17.90 8.41
C ALA A 310 -22.72 -18.35 8.59
N PHE A 311 -23.67 -17.52 8.15
CA PHE A 311 -25.10 -17.83 8.26
C PHE A 311 -25.51 -18.99 7.35
N GLU A 312 -25.02 -19.00 6.10
CA GLU A 312 -25.29 -20.08 5.15
C GLU A 312 -24.72 -21.42 5.63
N LYS A 313 -23.55 -21.42 6.30
CA LYS A 313 -22.96 -22.64 6.88
C LYS A 313 -23.67 -23.14 8.13
N GLN A 314 -24.13 -22.23 8.99
CA GLN A 314 -24.73 -22.60 10.27
C GLN A 314 -26.13 -23.20 10.10
N PHE A 315 -26.91 -22.64 9.18
CA PHE A 315 -28.32 -22.98 9.01
C PHE A 315 -28.62 -23.69 7.69
N GLU A 316 -27.62 -23.91 6.84
CA GLU A 316 -27.74 -24.61 5.54
C GLU A 316 -28.75 -23.95 4.58
N VAL A 317 -28.87 -22.62 4.64
CA VAL A 317 -29.77 -21.82 3.80
C VAL A 317 -29.02 -20.88 2.87
N LYS A 318 -29.72 -20.31 1.88
CA LYS A 318 -29.15 -19.29 0.98
C LYS A 318 -29.65 -17.89 1.33
N VAL A 319 -28.71 -16.96 1.49
CA VAL A 319 -29.00 -15.56 1.84
C VAL A 319 -29.03 -14.69 0.58
N ALA A 320 -30.10 -13.90 0.42
CA ALA A 320 -30.23 -12.94 -0.66
C ALA A 320 -29.38 -11.69 -0.40
N ARG A 321 -29.54 -11.04 0.76
CA ARG A 321 -28.87 -9.77 1.08
C ARG A 321 -28.66 -9.59 2.58
N VAL A 322 -27.58 -8.89 2.95
CA VAL A 322 -27.26 -8.55 4.33
C VAL A 322 -27.11 -7.03 4.48
N TRP A 323 -27.82 -6.45 5.44
CA TRP A 323 -27.60 -5.09 5.94
C TRP A 323 -26.95 -5.16 7.31
N THR A 324 -26.09 -4.19 7.61
CA THR A 324 -25.42 -4.10 8.91
C THR A 324 -25.43 -2.67 9.39
N PHE A 325 -25.70 -2.46 10.67
CA PHE A 325 -25.62 -1.16 11.33
C PHE A 325 -25.09 -1.35 12.76
N ILE A 326 -24.78 -0.25 13.44
CA ILE A 326 -24.22 -0.27 14.80
C ILE A 326 -25.23 0.40 15.73
N ARG A 327 -25.57 -0.28 16.83
CA ARG A 327 -26.32 0.26 17.98
C ARG A 327 -25.41 0.24 19.21
N GLU A 328 -25.97 0.59 20.35
CA GLU A 328 -25.30 0.53 21.65
C GLU A 328 -24.90 -0.90 22.03
N ASP A 329 -25.81 -1.86 21.82
CA ASP A 329 -25.61 -3.28 22.15
C ASP A 329 -24.60 -4.00 21.24
N GLY A 330 -24.19 -3.36 20.14
CA GLY A 330 -23.18 -3.89 19.23
C GLY A 330 -23.52 -3.69 17.77
N LYS A 331 -22.97 -4.57 16.93
CA LYS A 331 -23.23 -4.54 15.49
C LYS A 331 -24.39 -5.46 15.17
N HIS A 332 -25.41 -4.93 14.54
CA HIS A 332 -26.59 -5.67 14.13
C HIS A 332 -26.52 -5.99 12.65
N ALA A 333 -26.99 -7.18 12.28
CA ALA A 333 -27.08 -7.66 10.92
C ALA A 333 -28.52 -8.09 10.61
N ILE A 334 -29.18 -7.40 9.68
CA ILE A 334 -30.46 -7.84 9.09
C ILE A 334 -30.14 -8.67 7.85
N ILE A 335 -30.59 -9.91 7.85
CA ILE A 335 -30.31 -10.93 6.84
C ILE A 335 -31.62 -11.26 6.12
N LYS A 336 -31.70 -10.97 4.81
CA LYS A 336 -32.82 -11.38 3.94
C LYS A 336 -32.50 -12.72 3.30
N LEU A 337 -33.38 -13.69 3.47
CA LEU A 337 -33.25 -15.00 2.86
C LEU A 337 -33.78 -15.00 1.43
N ARG A 338 -33.40 -16.02 0.65
CA ARG A 338 -34.08 -16.29 -0.63
C ARG A 338 -35.51 -16.76 -0.33
N PRO A 339 -36.48 -16.51 -1.22
CA PRO A 339 -37.88 -16.91 -1.02
C PRO A 339 -38.08 -18.43 -0.91
N GLU A 340 -37.06 -19.22 -1.28
CA GLU A 340 -37.02 -20.68 -1.09
C GLU A 340 -36.93 -21.12 0.38
N TYR A 341 -36.53 -20.24 1.31
CA TYR A 341 -36.33 -20.53 2.72
C TYR A 341 -37.15 -19.56 3.58
N SER A 342 -37.85 -20.03 4.61
CA SER A 342 -38.63 -19.17 5.50
C SER A 342 -37.81 -18.68 6.70
N ALA A 343 -37.92 -17.39 7.04
CA ALA A 343 -37.31 -16.83 8.24
C ALA A 343 -37.94 -17.35 9.53
N GLU A 344 -39.22 -17.73 9.48
CA GLU A 344 -39.95 -18.23 10.64
C GLU A 344 -39.43 -19.59 11.09
N GLU A 345 -39.20 -20.52 10.14
CA GLU A 345 -38.65 -21.86 10.41
C GLU A 345 -37.26 -21.79 11.04
N ILE A 346 -36.42 -20.87 10.54
CA ILE A 346 -35.09 -20.65 11.11
C ILE A 346 -35.21 -19.99 12.50
N GLY A 347 -36.16 -19.06 12.67
CA GLY A 347 -36.47 -18.46 13.96
C GLY A 347 -36.85 -19.52 15.01
N MET A 348 -37.68 -20.50 14.66
CA MET A 348 -38.03 -21.63 15.53
C MET A 348 -36.81 -22.47 15.88
N ARG A 349 -35.93 -22.75 14.91
CA ARG A 349 -34.68 -23.52 15.14
C ARG A 349 -33.70 -22.81 16.07
N ILE A 350 -33.72 -21.47 16.09
CA ILE A 350 -32.88 -20.65 16.97
C ILE A 350 -33.53 -20.47 18.35
N GLY A 351 -34.85 -20.67 18.47
CA GLY A 351 -35.62 -20.44 19.70
C GLY A 351 -36.04 -18.98 19.89
N VAL A 352 -36.39 -18.30 18.79
CA VAL A 352 -36.87 -16.89 18.81
C VAL A 352 -38.39 -16.80 18.96
N PHE A 353 -39.11 -17.90 18.72
CA PHE A 353 -40.55 -18.04 18.85
C PHE A 353 -40.93 -18.88 20.08
#